data_AF-A0A914UPA9-F1
#
_entry.id   AF-A0A914UPA9-F1
#
_cell.length_a   1.000
_cell.length_b   1.000
_cell.length_c   1.000
_cell.angle_alpha   90.00
_cell.angle_beta   90.00
_cell.angle_gamma   90.00
#
_symmetry.space_group_name_H-M   'P 1'
#
loop_
_entity.id
_entity.type
_entity.pdbx_description
1 polymer ?
#
loop_
_entity_poly.entity_id
_entity_poly.type
_entity_poly.pdbx_seq_one_letter_code
_entity_poly.pdbx_strand_id
1 'polypeptide(L)'
;MSIMPEECVPILRIKFNAPFGDITVDLNANNSVAIKNTHLLCYYSSFDWRVRPLVTAVKEWAKRRGINDANRSSFTSYSLVLMTIHYLQCGASPPVLPSLQKMYSRRFGLRADVRSLNVALPLDPPPESVWSFENKMTLGELLVGFLEYYAFKFEYVYTLLLIDF
;
A
#
# COMPACT_ATOMS: atom_id res chain seq x y z
N MET A 1 5.32 36.28 6.97
CA MET A 1 5.09 35.16 7.90
C MET A 1 4.44 34.05 7.09
N SER A 2 5.21 33.01 6.75
CA SER A 2 4.81 31.98 5.79
C SER A 2 3.82 31.02 6.45
N ILE A 3 2.61 30.94 5.92
CA ILE A 3 1.62 29.95 6.32
C ILE A 3 1.90 28.73 5.44
N MET A 4 2.48 27.68 6.04
CA MET A 4 2.55 26.36 5.41
C MET A 4 1.12 25.88 5.17
N PRO A 5 0.72 25.49 3.95
CA PRO A 5 -0.60 24.94 3.75
C PRO A 5 -0.62 23.56 4.40
N GLU A 6 -1.50 23.36 5.37
CA GLU A 6 -1.82 22.01 5.81
C GLU A 6 -2.36 21.25 4.59
N GLU A 7 -1.64 20.23 4.12
CA GLU A 7 -2.08 19.33 3.04
C GLU A 7 -3.20 18.39 3.53
N CYS A 8 -4.23 18.94 4.18
CA CYS A 8 -5.48 18.25 4.41
C CYS A 8 -6.29 18.37 3.11
N VAL A 9 -6.19 17.35 2.25
CA VAL A 9 -7.07 17.25 1.08
C VAL A 9 -8.51 17.30 1.59
N PRO A 10 -9.33 18.30 1.20
CA PRO A 10 -10.69 18.41 1.69
C PRO A 10 -11.51 17.20 1.22
N ILE A 11 -12.17 16.53 2.18
CA ILE A 11 -13.02 15.36 1.93
C ILE A 11 -14.48 15.75 2.14
N LEU A 12 -15.28 15.63 1.09
CA LEU A 12 -16.73 15.75 1.15
C LEU A 12 -17.32 14.36 1.40
N ARG A 13 -17.88 14.14 2.61
CA ARG A 13 -18.53 12.89 2.98
C ARG A 13 -20.03 12.93 2.68
N ILE A 14 -20.48 12.06 1.79
CA ILE A 14 -21.88 11.89 1.40
C ILE A 14 -22.42 10.60 2.03
N LYS A 15 -23.56 10.71 2.71
CA LYS A 15 -24.34 9.56 3.21
C LYS A 15 -25.66 9.52 2.45
N PHE A 16 -26.07 8.33 2.04
CA PHE A 16 -27.32 8.14 1.32
C PHE A 16 -28.45 7.73 2.27
N ASN A 17 -29.68 7.96 1.84
CA ASN A 17 -30.86 7.38 2.49
C ASN A 17 -31.14 5.98 1.92
N ALA A 18 -32.07 5.25 2.54
CA ALA A 18 -32.49 3.94 2.04
C ALA A 18 -32.92 4.01 0.55
N PRO A 19 -32.56 3.00 -0.27
CA PRO A 19 -31.98 1.71 0.09
C PRO A 19 -30.45 1.70 0.27
N PHE A 20 -29.74 2.80 0.02
CA PHE A 20 -28.28 2.86 0.01
C PHE A 20 -27.66 3.36 1.34
N GLY A 21 -28.41 3.24 2.44
CA GLY A 21 -28.02 3.81 3.75
C GLY A 21 -26.76 3.21 4.36
N ASP A 22 -26.30 2.06 3.87
CA ASP A 22 -25.06 1.39 4.24
C ASP A 22 -23.84 1.90 3.47
N ILE A 23 -24.04 2.74 2.45
CA ILE A 23 -22.97 3.31 1.63
C ILE A 23 -22.62 4.72 2.12
N THR A 24 -21.34 4.92 2.46
CA THR A 24 -20.75 6.24 2.70
C THR A 24 -19.73 6.51 1.60
N VAL A 25 -19.83 7.66 0.93
CA VAL A 25 -18.91 8.07 -0.13
C VAL A 25 -18.11 9.27 0.33
N ASP A 26 -16.78 9.12 0.32
CA ASP A 26 -15.84 10.20 0.59
C ASP A 26 -15.29 10.72 -0.77
N LEU A 27 -15.69 11.93 -1.16
CA LEU A 27 -15.20 12.61 -2.37
C LEU A 27 -14.03 13.53 -2.01
N ASN A 28 -12.92 13.41 -2.73
CA ASN A 28 -11.83 14.38 -2.68
C ASN A 28 -11.69 15.08 -4.04
N ALA A 29 -11.29 16.35 -4.02
CA ALA A 29 -11.02 17.11 -5.24
C ALA A 29 -9.52 17.12 -5.54
N ASN A 30 -9.15 16.80 -6.77
CA ASN A 30 -7.80 16.98 -7.32
C ASN A 30 -6.67 16.12 -6.68
N ASN A 31 -7.00 14.98 -6.07
CA ASN A 31 -5.98 14.10 -5.49
C ASN A 31 -5.40 13.12 -6.53
N SER A 32 -4.70 13.66 -7.52
CA SER A 32 -4.00 12.90 -8.57
C SER A 32 -2.98 11.91 -8.00
N VAL A 33 -2.38 12.24 -6.85
CA VAL A 33 -1.45 11.39 -6.10
C VAL A 33 -2.16 10.14 -5.55
N ALA A 34 -3.33 10.29 -4.92
CA ALA A 34 -4.10 9.14 -4.43
C ALA A 34 -4.52 8.18 -5.55
N ILE A 35 -4.79 8.69 -6.75
CA ILE A 35 -5.09 7.86 -7.92
C ILE A 35 -3.86 7.04 -8.32
N LYS A 36 -2.67 7.66 -8.41
CA LYS A 36 -1.41 6.96 -8.70
C LYS A 36 -1.09 5.89 -7.64
N ASN A 37 -1.28 6.22 -6.37
CA ASN A 37 -1.02 5.28 -5.28
C ASN A 37 -1.98 4.10 -5.31
N THR A 38 -3.27 4.35 -5.54
CA THR A 38 -4.27 3.28 -5.68
C THR A 38 -3.95 2.38 -6.88
N HIS A 39 -3.53 2.98 -8.00
CA HIS A 39 -3.08 2.24 -9.18
C HIS A 39 -1.88 1.35 -8.86
N LEU A 40 -0.82 1.91 -8.26
CA LEU A 40 0.37 1.16 -7.85
C LEU A 40 0.04 0.00 -6.89
N LEU A 41 -0.77 0.27 -5.86
CA LEU A 41 -1.21 -0.75 -4.90
C LEU A 41 -2.01 -1.88 -5.58
N CYS A 42 -2.82 -1.55 -6.59
CA CYS A 42 -3.55 -2.55 -7.36
C CYS A 42 -2.59 -3.53 -8.05
N TYR A 43 -1.49 -3.04 -8.63
CA TYR A 43 -0.48 -3.90 -9.24
C TYR A 43 0.31 -4.72 -8.22
N TYR A 44 0.70 -4.14 -7.09
CA TYR A 44 1.30 -4.93 -6.00
C TYR A 44 0.38 -6.06 -5.54
N SER A 45 -0.92 -5.79 -5.41
CA SER A 45 -1.91 -6.80 -5.02
C SER A 45 -2.09 -7.93 -6.04
N SER A 46 -1.65 -7.72 -7.29
CA SER A 46 -1.81 -8.66 -8.39
C SER A 46 -0.48 -9.31 -8.79
N PHE A 47 0.64 -8.85 -8.23
CA PHE A 47 1.98 -9.36 -8.53
C PHE A 47 2.24 -10.73 -7.86
N ASP A 48 1.77 -10.91 -6.62
CA ASP A 48 1.83 -12.20 -5.91
C ASP A 48 0.52 -12.44 -5.16
N TRP A 49 0.00 -13.68 -5.24
CA TRP A 49 -1.29 -14.05 -4.67
C TRP A 49 -1.32 -13.92 -3.13
N ARG A 50 -0.17 -13.98 -2.45
CA ARG A 50 -0.02 -13.90 -0.99
C ARG A 50 -0.24 -12.49 -0.45
N VAL A 51 -0.12 -11.46 -1.29
CA VAL A 51 -0.21 -10.05 -0.86
C VAL A 51 -1.60 -9.72 -0.30
N ARG A 52 -2.66 -10.02 -1.06
CA ARG A 52 -4.04 -9.72 -0.67
C ARG A 52 -4.44 -10.36 0.66
N PRO A 53 -4.28 -11.69 0.86
CA PRO A 53 -4.67 -12.31 2.11
C PRO A 53 -3.78 -11.86 3.29
N LEU A 54 -2.49 -11.57 3.05
CA LEU A 54 -1.60 -11.05 4.11
C LEU A 54 -2.06 -9.66 4.58
N VAL A 55 -2.34 -8.75 3.64
CA VAL A 55 -2.87 -7.41 3.95
C VAL A 55 -4.18 -7.50 4.74
N THR A 56 -5.09 -8.39 4.34
CA THR A 56 -6.35 -8.60 5.08
C THR A 56 -6.09 -9.11 6.50
N ALA A 57 -5.19 -10.07 6.67
CA ALA A 57 -4.84 -10.60 8.00
C ALA A 57 -4.22 -9.52 8.90
N VAL A 58 -3.29 -8.72 8.37
CA VAL A 58 -2.66 -7.59 9.09
C VAL A 58 -3.69 -6.54 9.47
N LYS A 59 -4.62 -6.20 8.57
CA LYS A 59 -5.70 -5.23 8.85
C LYS A 59 -6.63 -5.70 9.96
N GLU A 60 -7.06 -6.95 9.91
CA GLU A 60 -7.93 -7.53 10.94
C GLU A 60 -7.21 -7.64 12.29
N TRP A 61 -5.94 -8.04 12.29
CA TRP A 61 -5.10 -8.05 13.49
C TRP A 61 -4.99 -6.63 14.11
N ALA A 62 -4.65 -5.63 13.31
CA ALA A 62 -4.51 -4.24 13.77
C ALA A 62 -5.83 -3.67 14.29
N LYS A 63 -6.95 -3.97 13.62
CA LYS A 63 -8.30 -3.59 14.05
C LYS A 63 -8.64 -4.19 15.42
N ARG A 64 -8.41 -5.49 15.62
CA ARG A 64 -8.66 -6.18 16.90
C ARG A 64 -7.77 -5.67 18.04
N ARG A 65 -6.59 -5.14 17.73
CA ARG A 65 -5.68 -4.53 18.71
C ARG A 65 -5.96 -3.06 18.97
N GLY A 66 -6.92 -2.44 18.27
CA GLY A 66 -7.26 -1.02 18.42
C GLY A 66 -6.22 -0.07 17.81
N ILE A 67 -5.39 -0.57 16.88
CA ILE A 67 -4.29 0.18 16.24
C ILE A 67 -4.71 0.79 14.88
N ASN A 68 -5.91 0.46 14.38
CA ASN A 68 -6.47 0.93 13.10
C ASN A 68 -7.73 1.80 13.32
N ASP A 69 -7.59 2.88 14.08
CA ASP A 69 -8.60 3.91 14.30
C ASP A 69 -8.02 5.30 13.95
N ALA A 70 -8.30 5.76 12.73
CA ALA A 70 -7.81 7.04 12.21
C ALA A 70 -8.27 8.24 13.06
N ASN A 71 -9.32 8.09 13.87
CA ASN A 71 -9.82 9.14 14.77
C ASN A 71 -9.05 9.21 16.10
N ARG A 72 -8.11 8.29 16.35
CA ARG A 72 -7.32 8.19 17.60
C ARG A 72 -5.81 8.22 17.37
N SER A 73 -5.32 8.87 16.31
CA SER A 73 -3.87 9.03 16.07
C SER A 73 -3.13 7.71 15.80
N SER A 74 -3.82 6.70 15.25
CA SER A 74 -3.27 5.36 15.01
C SER A 74 -3.03 5.08 13.52
N PHE A 75 -2.41 3.94 13.19
CA PHE A 75 -2.02 3.63 11.81
C PHE A 75 -3.25 3.56 10.91
N THR A 76 -3.26 4.36 9.83
CA THR A 76 -4.34 4.28 8.85
C THR A 76 -4.32 2.93 8.13
N SER A 77 -5.47 2.50 7.60
CA SER A 77 -5.54 1.30 6.77
C SER A 77 -4.64 1.36 5.53
N TYR A 78 -4.28 2.55 5.05
CA TYR A 78 -3.30 2.76 3.99
C TYR A 78 -1.87 2.50 4.50
N SER A 79 -1.52 3.04 5.67
CA SER A 79 -0.22 2.81 6.32
C SER A 79 0.06 1.31 6.52
N LEU A 80 -0.94 0.53 6.96
CA LEU A 80 -0.80 -0.92 7.12
C LEU A 80 -0.50 -1.64 5.79
N VAL A 81 -1.09 -1.19 4.68
CA VAL A 81 -0.81 -1.73 3.35
C VAL A 81 0.63 -1.42 2.95
N LEU A 82 1.08 -0.18 3.13
CA LEU A 82 2.46 0.22 2.84
C LEU A 82 3.47 -0.56 3.69
N MET A 83 3.23 -0.72 4.98
CA MET A 83 4.06 -1.54 5.86
C MET A 83 4.14 -3.00 5.38
N THR A 84 3.00 -3.56 4.93
CA THR A 84 2.98 -4.93 4.42
C THR A 84 3.82 -5.05 3.14
N ILE A 85 3.68 -4.10 2.20
CA ILE A 85 4.46 -4.09 0.96
C ILE A 85 5.95 -3.92 1.25
N HIS A 86 6.30 -2.99 2.14
CA HIS A 86 7.68 -2.76 2.57
C HIS A 86 8.30 -4.04 3.18
N TYR A 87 7.59 -4.70 4.07
CA TYR A 87 8.04 -5.99 4.62
C TYR A 87 8.27 -7.03 3.52
N LEU A 88 7.37 -7.15 2.55
CA LEU A 88 7.51 -8.11 1.45
C LEU A 88 8.67 -7.76 0.50
N GLN A 89 9.11 -6.50 0.44
CA GLN A 89 10.24 -6.05 -0.37
C GLN A 89 11.59 -6.19 0.35
N CYS A 90 11.65 -5.82 1.63
CA CYS A 90 12.91 -5.65 2.36
C CYS A 90 13.03 -6.54 3.61
N GLY A 91 11.91 -6.96 4.19
CA GLY A 91 11.88 -7.74 5.43
C GLY A 91 11.84 -9.25 5.23
N ALA A 92 11.25 -9.72 4.13
CA ALA A 92 11.27 -11.11 3.71
C ALA A 92 12.55 -11.43 2.93
N SER A 93 13.18 -12.57 3.24
CA SER A 93 14.36 -13.07 2.52
C SER A 93 14.13 -14.53 2.12
N PRO A 94 14.11 -14.87 0.82
CA PRO A 94 14.19 -13.97 -0.34
C PRO A 94 13.01 -12.99 -0.43
N PRO A 95 13.13 -11.85 -1.12
CA PRO A 95 12.03 -10.89 -1.21
C PRO A 95 10.86 -11.46 -2.02
N VAL A 96 9.63 -11.11 -1.61
CA VAL A 96 8.38 -11.57 -2.26
C VAL A 96 7.96 -10.59 -3.35
N LEU A 97 8.21 -9.29 -3.14
CA LEU A 97 7.85 -8.22 -4.07
C LEU A 97 9.08 -7.44 -4.51
N PRO A 98 9.18 -7.06 -5.80
CA PRO A 98 10.15 -6.06 -6.25
C PRO A 98 9.67 -4.66 -5.93
N SER A 99 10.52 -3.65 -6.16
CA SER A 99 10.07 -2.28 -6.33
C SER A 99 9.50 -2.09 -7.75
N LEU A 100 8.17 -2.11 -7.88
CA LEU A 100 7.49 -1.94 -9.18
C LEU A 100 7.81 -0.59 -9.82
N GLN A 101 8.06 0.44 -9.01
CA GLN A 101 8.41 1.78 -9.48
C GLN A 101 9.80 1.82 -10.13
N LYS A 102 10.77 1.07 -9.59
CA LYS A 102 12.10 0.93 -10.19
C LYS A 102 12.05 0.05 -11.45
N MET A 103 11.29 -1.04 -11.39
CA MET A 103 11.18 -2.02 -12.46
C MET A 103 10.40 -1.51 -13.68
N TYR A 104 9.31 -0.78 -13.45
CA TYR A 104 8.42 -0.24 -14.49
C TYR A 104 8.29 1.28 -14.37
N SER A 105 9.43 1.98 -14.34
CA SER A 105 9.51 3.45 -14.19
C SER A 105 8.71 4.21 -15.26
N ARG A 106 8.53 3.64 -16.46
CA ARG A 106 7.67 4.23 -17.50
C ARG A 106 6.18 4.26 -17.11
N ARG A 107 5.72 3.28 -16.32
CA ARG A 107 4.31 3.16 -15.90
C ARG A 107 4.03 3.82 -14.56
N PHE A 108 4.96 3.70 -13.60
CA PHE A 108 4.77 4.17 -12.23
C PHE A 108 5.69 5.33 -11.84
N GLY A 109 6.44 5.88 -12.81
CA GLY A 109 7.32 7.02 -12.53
C GLY A 109 6.54 8.28 -12.16
N LEU A 110 7.19 9.15 -11.41
CA LEU A 110 6.67 10.45 -10.98
C LEU A 110 6.02 11.27 -12.11
N ARG A 111 6.60 11.20 -13.31
CA ARG A 111 6.17 11.93 -14.51
C ARG A 111 5.02 11.27 -15.28
N ALA A 112 4.54 10.10 -14.87
CA ALA A 112 3.40 9.45 -15.52
C ALA A 112 2.13 10.32 -15.35
N ASP A 113 1.41 10.54 -16.45
CA ASP A 113 0.13 11.25 -16.42
C ASP A 113 -0.96 10.33 -15.87
N VAL A 114 -1.77 10.84 -14.94
CA VAL A 114 -2.87 10.09 -14.33
C VAL A 114 -3.91 9.69 -15.38
N ARG A 115 -4.07 10.50 -16.43
CA ARG A 115 -5.06 10.26 -17.50
C ARG A 115 -4.68 9.12 -18.43
N SER A 116 -3.40 8.73 -18.45
CA SER A 116 -2.90 7.62 -19.26
C SER A 116 -2.70 6.33 -18.44
N LEU A 117 -3.07 6.35 -17.16
CA LEU A 117 -3.05 5.15 -16.31
C LEU A 117 -4.10 4.15 -16.81
N ASN A 118 -3.62 3.06 -17.38
CA ASN A 118 -4.47 1.94 -17.76
C ASN A 118 -4.42 0.89 -16.63
N VAL A 119 -5.56 0.63 -15.99
CA VAL A 119 -5.69 -0.35 -14.89
C VAL A 119 -6.05 -1.75 -15.42
N ALA A 120 -6.53 -1.83 -16.67
CA ALA A 120 -6.98 -3.09 -17.27
C ALA A 120 -5.84 -3.87 -17.94
N LEU A 121 -4.69 -3.23 -18.17
CA LEU A 121 -3.52 -3.89 -18.76
C LEU A 121 -2.71 -4.60 -17.68
N PRO A 122 -2.49 -5.92 -17.77
CA PRO A 122 -1.53 -6.60 -16.90
C PRO A 122 -0.12 -6.03 -17.10
N LEU A 123 0.74 -6.21 -16.09
CA LEU A 123 2.17 -5.93 -16.27
C LEU A 123 2.76 -7.02 -17.17
N ASP A 124 3.62 -6.58 -18.09
CA ASP A 124 4.48 -7.50 -18.82
C ASP A 124 5.36 -8.24 -17.79
N PRO A 125 5.52 -9.57 -17.90
CA PRO A 125 6.33 -10.31 -16.95
C PRO A 125 7.75 -9.73 -16.92
N PRO A 126 8.33 -9.53 -15.72
CA PRO A 126 9.68 -8.99 -15.64
C PRO A 126 10.67 -9.98 -16.26
N PRO A 127 11.74 -9.50 -16.90
CA PRO A 127 12.81 -10.38 -17.37
C PRO A 127 13.38 -11.20 -16.20
N GLU A 128 13.68 -12.48 -16.42
CA GLU A 128 14.24 -13.36 -15.37
C GLU A 128 15.57 -12.84 -14.80
N SER A 129 16.34 -12.10 -15.61
CA SER A 129 17.57 -11.42 -15.17
C SER A 129 17.33 -10.25 -14.21
N VAL A 130 16.10 -9.75 -14.13
CA VAL A 130 15.70 -8.60 -13.31
C VAL A 130 14.92 -9.04 -12.08
N TRP A 131 14.12 -10.11 -12.19
CA TRP A 131 13.37 -10.65 -11.06
C TRP A 131 13.06 -12.14 -11.18
N SER A 132 13.25 -12.87 -10.08
CA SER A 132 12.93 -14.29 -9.94
C SER A 132 11.99 -14.52 -8.75
N PHE A 133 10.99 -15.41 -8.92
CA PHE A 133 10.04 -15.76 -7.86
C PHE A 133 10.59 -16.87 -6.95
N GLU A 134 11.67 -16.55 -6.25
CA GLU A 134 12.43 -17.51 -5.42
C GLU A 134 11.79 -17.76 -4.06
N ASN A 135 11.07 -16.79 -3.49
CA ASN A 135 10.48 -16.94 -2.17
C ASN A 135 9.38 -18.01 -2.14
N LYS A 136 9.57 -19.05 -1.31
CA LYS A 136 8.61 -20.16 -1.08
C LYS A 136 7.92 -20.11 0.29
N MET A 137 8.09 -19.04 1.06
CA MET A 137 7.45 -18.89 2.35
C MET A 137 5.92 -18.96 2.21
N THR A 138 5.30 -19.72 3.10
CA THR A 138 3.85 -19.80 3.21
C THR A 138 3.27 -18.49 3.71
N LEU A 139 1.96 -18.30 3.53
CA LEU A 139 1.26 -17.11 4.03
C LEU A 139 1.41 -16.96 5.55
N GLY A 140 1.40 -18.07 6.29
CA GLY A 140 1.57 -18.08 7.75
C GLY A 140 2.95 -17.62 8.18
N GLU A 141 4.01 -18.12 7.51
CA GLU A 141 5.39 -17.69 7.78
C GLU A 141 5.60 -16.22 7.47
N LEU A 142 5.00 -15.71 6.39
CA LEU A 142 5.04 -14.27 6.07
C LEU A 142 4.31 -13.42 7.12
N LEU A 143 3.19 -13.91 7.67
CA LEU A 143 2.48 -13.19 8.72
C LEU A 143 3.29 -13.15 10.03
N VAL A 144 3.89 -14.27 10.43
CA VAL A 144 4.76 -14.31 11.61
C VAL A 144 5.98 -13.42 11.39
N GLY A 145 6.63 -13.53 10.23
CA GLY A 145 7.79 -12.73 9.89
C GLY A 145 7.48 -11.23 9.80
N PHE A 146 6.28 -10.83 9.36
CA PHE A 146 5.83 -9.44 9.39
C PHE A 146 5.80 -8.89 10.82
N LEU A 147 5.21 -9.66 11.75
CA LEU A 147 5.13 -9.28 13.15
C LEU A 147 6.52 -9.19 13.79
N GLU A 148 7.38 -10.18 13.54
CA GLU A 148 8.76 -10.19 14.04
C GLU A 148 9.60 -9.03 13.47
N TYR A 149 9.46 -8.75 12.18
CA TYR A 149 10.18 -7.68 11.51
C TYR A 149 9.87 -6.32 12.16
N TYR A 150 8.58 -6.00 12.32
CA TYR A 150 8.17 -4.74 12.94
C TYR A 150 8.33 -4.73 14.47
N ALA A 151 8.35 -5.87 15.14
CA ALA A 151 8.58 -5.90 16.58
C ALA A 151 10.06 -5.73 16.97
N PHE A 152 10.99 -6.31 16.19
CA PHE A 152 12.38 -6.47 16.64
C PHE A 152 13.44 -5.98 15.65
N LYS A 153 13.14 -5.86 14.35
CA LYS A 153 14.13 -5.56 13.30
C LYS A 153 13.98 -4.16 12.70
N PHE A 154 12.77 -3.62 12.69
CA PHE A 154 12.49 -2.33 12.08
C PHE A 154 12.84 -1.18 13.03
N GLU A 155 13.83 -0.38 12.67
CA GLU A 155 14.20 0.82 13.42
C GLU A 155 13.30 2.00 13.05
N TYR A 156 12.28 2.25 13.86
CA TYR A 156 11.29 3.32 13.65
C TYR A 156 11.85 4.75 13.72
N VAL A 157 13.01 4.95 14.35
CA VAL A 157 13.57 6.29 14.63
C VAL A 157 14.37 6.83 13.44
N TYR A 158 14.92 5.95 12.60
CA TYR A 158 15.80 6.33 11.49
C TYR A 158 15.25 5.95 10.11
N THR A 159 14.23 5.07 10.07
CA THR A 159 13.68 4.58 8.81
C THR A 159 12.37 5.30 8.49
N LEU A 160 12.43 6.26 7.57
CA LEU A 160 11.24 6.69 6.84
C LEU A 160 10.77 5.51 5.99
N LEU A 161 9.48 5.15 6.08
CA LEU A 161 8.83 4.22 5.14
C LEU A 161 8.74 4.89 3.76
N LEU A 162 9.87 5.02 3.08
CA LEU A 162 9.96 5.46 1.70
C LEU A 162 9.63 4.26 0.81
N ILE A 163 8.33 4.07 0.58
CA ILE A 163 7.92 3.63 -0.74
C ILE A 163 8.04 4.89 -1.57
N ASP A 164 9.18 5.06 -2.25
CA ASP A 164 9.53 6.26 -3.03
C ASP A 164 8.33 6.73 -3.85
N PHE A 165 7.61 7.78 -3.41
CA PHE A 165 6.49 8.36 -4.14
C PHE A 165 6.98 9.27 -5.26
#